data_AF-E2BXQ3-F1
#
_entry.id   AF-E2BXQ3-F1
#
_cell.length_a   1.000
_cell.length_b   1.000
_cell.length_c   1.000
_cell.angle_alpha   90.00
_cell.angle_beta   90.00
_cell.angle_gamma   90.00
#
_symmetry.space_group_name_H-M   'P 1'
#
loop_
_entity.id
_entity.type
_entity.pdbx_description
1 polymer ?
#
loop_
_entity_poly.entity_id
_entity_poly.type
_entity_poly.pdbx_seq_one_letter_code
_entity_poly.pdbx_strand_id
1 'polypeptide(L)' 'IGRGGPIAWPARSSDLTSPDFYLRGYLKNVVYEREPTTREDMIQRIEITCRNIPRAVLLETVSHFERRIALCI' A
#
# COMPACT_ATOMS: atom_id res chain seq x y z
N ILE A 1 8.88 4.40 -12.93
CA ILE A 1 8.65 5.62 -12.14
C ILE A 1 8.76 6.82 -13.08
N GLY A 2 7.62 7.30 -13.56
CA GLY A 2 7.52 8.25 -14.67
C GLY A 2 7.36 9.68 -14.18
N ARG A 3 8.18 10.60 -14.72
CA ARG A 3 8.20 12.04 -14.42
C ARG A 3 7.06 12.83 -15.10
N GLY A 4 5.99 12.14 -15.51
CA GLY A 4 4.92 12.68 -16.38
C GLY A 4 3.51 12.53 -15.83
N GLY A 5 3.36 12.19 -14.55
CA GLY A 5 2.06 12.25 -13.87
C GLY A 5 1.70 13.70 -13.53
N PRO A 6 0.41 14.00 -13.25
CA PRO A 6 -0.06 15.35 -12.92
C PRO A 6 0.60 15.95 -11.66
N ILE A 7 1.26 15.12 -10.85
CA ILE A 7 1.95 15.50 -9.62
C ILE A 7 3.46 15.35 -9.85
N ALA A 8 4.19 16.44 -9.70
CA ALA A 8 5.64 16.45 -9.74
C ALA A 8 6.19 15.86 -8.42
N TRP A 9 6.64 14.61 -8.46
CA TRP A 9 7.26 13.95 -7.31
C TRP A 9 8.75 14.32 -7.19
N PRO A 10 9.25 14.66 -5.98
CA PRO A 10 10.67 14.94 -5.79
C PRO A 10 11.57 13.75 -6.16
N ALA A 11 12.81 14.01 -6.61
CA ALA A 11 13.77 12.94 -6.90
C ALA A 11 14.09 12.15 -5.60
N ARG A 12 14.00 10.81 -5.66
CA ARG A 12 14.02 9.85 -4.51
C ARG A 12 12.71 9.63 -3.77
N SER A 13 11.58 10.06 -4.34
CA SER A 13 10.23 9.78 -3.82
C SER A 13 9.67 8.43 -4.26
N SER A 14 10.53 7.41 -4.40
CA SER A 14 10.10 6.05 -4.78
C SER A 14 9.14 5.44 -3.76
N ASP A 15 9.23 5.90 -2.51
CA ASP A 15 8.42 5.48 -1.35
C ASP A 15 7.15 6.33 -1.13
N LEU A 16 6.92 7.36 -1.95
CA LEU A 16 5.83 8.32 -1.72
C LEU A 16 4.54 8.01 -2.48
N THR A 17 4.43 6.90 -3.20
CA THR A 17 3.08 6.42 -3.55
C THR A 17 2.49 5.81 -2.28
N SER A 18 1.89 6.62 -1.39
CA SER A 18 1.33 6.13 -0.12
C SER A 18 0.41 4.92 -0.21
N PRO A 19 -0.47 4.78 -1.24
CA PRO A 19 -1.18 3.53 -1.42
C PRO A 19 -0.23 2.35 -1.58
N ASP A 20 0.91 2.49 -2.25
CA ASP A 20 1.85 1.40 -2.42
C ASP A 20 2.59 1.04 -1.12
N PHE A 21 3.05 1.99 -0.30
CA PHE A 21 3.78 1.65 0.92
C PHE A 21 2.89 1.06 2.02
N TYR A 22 1.79 1.77 2.35
CA TYR A 22 0.93 1.36 3.46
C TYR A 22 0.08 0.14 3.10
N LEU A 23 -0.54 0.13 1.92
CA LEU A 23 -1.36 -1.02 1.51
C LEU A 23 -0.51 -2.27 1.31
N ARG A 24 0.69 -2.16 0.75
CA ARG A 24 1.60 -3.31 0.62
C ARG A 24 2.09 -3.81 1.97
N GLY A 25 2.34 -2.92 2.92
CA GLY A 25 2.65 -3.28 4.30
C GLY A 25 1.50 -4.03 4.97
N TYR A 26 0.28 -3.50 4.85
CA TYR A 26 -0.95 -4.12 5.36
C TYR A 26 -1.20 -5.50 4.71
N LEU A 27 -1.16 -5.58 3.37
CA LEU A 27 -1.35 -6.82 2.63
C LEU A 27 -0.30 -7.87 3.03
N LYS A 28 0.95 -7.47 3.21
CA LYS A 28 1.99 -8.39 3.71
C LYS A 28 1.65 -8.90 5.11
N ASN A 29 1.29 -8.02 6.04
CA ASN A 29 0.95 -8.45 7.40
C ASN A 29 -0.21 -9.46 7.40
N VAL A 30 -1.27 -9.20 6.62
CA VAL A 30 -2.45 -10.08 6.58
C VAL A 30 -2.18 -11.39 5.83
N VAL A 31 -1.54 -11.33 4.67
CA VAL A 31 -1.30 -12.53 3.83
C VAL A 31 -0.28 -13.47 4.48
N TYR A 32 0.73 -12.92 5.17
CA TYR A 32 1.78 -13.68 5.84
C TYR A 32 1.51 -13.95 7.33
N GLU A 33 0.37 -13.53 7.89
CA GLU A 33 -0.04 -13.89 9.26
C GLU A 33 -0.11 -15.42 9.44
N ARG A 34 -0.53 -16.11 8.38
CA ARG A 34 -0.55 -17.57 8.31
C ARG A 34 0.52 -18.06 7.35
N GLU A 35 1.17 -19.16 7.70
CA GLU A 35 2.21 -19.77 6.87
C GLU A 35 1.65 -20.07 5.46
N PRO A 36 2.30 -19.59 4.38
CA PRO A 36 1.84 -19.82 3.03
C PRO A 36 2.10 -21.27 2.64
N THR A 37 1.05 -22.02 2.31
CA THR A 37 1.14 -23.45 1.97
C THR A 37 1.31 -23.68 0.47
N THR A 38 0.55 -22.98 -0.37
CA THR A 38 0.58 -23.13 -1.84
C THR A 38 0.44 -21.79 -2.55
N ARG A 39 0.87 -21.75 -3.81
CA ARG A 39 0.74 -20.54 -4.65
C ARG A 39 -0.72 -20.13 -4.83
N GLU A 40 -1.62 -21.08 -5.07
CA GLU A 40 -3.05 -20.79 -5.18
C GLU A 40 -3.64 -20.22 -3.89
N ASP A 41 -3.28 -20.76 -2.72
CA ASP A 41 -3.73 -20.24 -1.41
C ASP A 41 -3.27 -18.79 -1.22
N MET A 42 -2.02 -18.47 -1.58
CA MET A 42 -1.51 -17.10 -1.52
C MET A 42 -2.29 -16.14 -2.44
N ILE A 43 -2.60 -16.56 -3.67
CA ILE A 43 -3.37 -15.73 -4.61
C ILE A 43 -4.79 -15.49 -4.06
N GLN A 44 -5.45 -16.54 -3.60
CA GLN A 44 -6.78 -16.46 -2.99
C GLN A 44 -6.78 -15.53 -1.76
N ARG A 45 -5.75 -15.62 -0.89
CA ARG A 45 -5.62 -14.73 0.26
C ARG A 45 -5.44 -13.27 -0.14
N ILE A 46 -4.63 -12.98 -1.16
CA ILE A 46 -4.47 -11.62 -1.66
C ILE A 46 -5.82 -11.09 -2.17
N GLU A 47 -6.55 -11.87 -2.97
CA GLU A 47 -7.86 -11.48 -3.47
C GLU A 47 -8.87 -11.24 -2.35
N ILE A 48 -8.97 -12.17 -1.39
CA ILE A 48 -9.86 -12.05 -0.24
C ILE A 48 -9.49 -10.83 0.59
N THR A 49 -8.21 -10.63 0.86
CA THR A 49 -7.74 -9.48 1.65
C THR A 49 -8.11 -8.19 0.93
N CYS A 50 -7.86 -8.08 -0.37
CA CYS A 50 -8.23 -6.91 -1.18
C CYS A 50 -9.73 -6.62 -1.17
N ARG A 51 -10.59 -7.66 -1.29
CA ARG A 51 -12.05 -7.49 -1.21
C ARG A 51 -12.53 -7.07 0.18
N ASN A 52 -11.84 -7.51 1.23
CA ASN A 52 -12.18 -7.22 2.62
C ASN A 52 -11.45 -6.00 3.20
N ILE A 53 -10.73 -5.20 2.39
CA ILE A 53 -10.09 -3.97 2.89
C ILE A 53 -11.18 -3.06 3.45
N PRO A 54 -11.19 -2.78 4.77
CA PRO A 54 -12.18 -1.90 5.34
C PRO A 54 -11.88 -0.46 4.92
N ARG A 55 -12.93 0.35 4.76
CA ARG A 55 -12.80 1.77 4.40
C ARG A 55 -11.86 2.54 5.34
N ALA A 56 -11.79 2.15 6.61
CA ALA A 56 -10.87 2.73 7.59
C ALA A 56 -9.39 2.60 7.17
N VAL A 57 -8.98 1.45 6.65
CA VAL A 57 -7.60 1.20 6.17
C VAL A 57 -7.27 2.09 4.97
N LEU A 58 -8.24 2.32 4.07
CA LEU A 58 -8.08 3.25 2.96
C LEU A 58 -7.95 4.70 3.44
N LEU A 59 -8.73 5.11 4.43
CA LEU A 59 -8.62 6.45 5.01
C LEU A 59 -7.29 6.64 5.74
N GLU A 60 -6.81 5.62 6.46
CA GLU A 60 -5.51 5.67 7.12
C GLU A 60 -4.37 5.75 6.09
N THR A 61 -4.48 5.03 4.98
CA THR A 61 -3.55 5.11 3.85
C THR A 61 -3.43 6.55 3.32
N VAL A 62 -4.56 7.26 3.20
CA VAL A 62 -4.61 8.66 2.75
C VAL A 62 -4.02 9.58 3.83
N SER A 63 -4.37 9.39 5.10
CA SER A 63 -3.82 10.22 6.18
C SER A 63 -2.30 10.05 6.33
N HIS A 64 -1.81 8.82 6.21
CA HIS A 64 -0.38 8.53 6.25
C HIS A 64 0.35 9.17 5.06
N PHE A 65 -0.29 9.22 3.89
CA PHE A 65 0.22 9.94 2.71
C PHE A 65 0.41 11.43 2.99
N GLU A 66 -0.65 12.08 3.47
CA GLU A 66 -0.66 13.51 3.73
C GLU A 66 0.40 13.88 4.77
N ARG A 67 0.53 13.07 5.82
CA ARG A 67 1.58 13.23 6.83
C ARG A 67 2.97 13.11 6.24
N ARG A 68 3.20 12.14 5.35
CA ARG A 68 4.51 11.96 4.70
C ARG A 68 4.83 13.10 3.74
N ILE A 69 3.86 13.58 2.97
CA ILE A 69 4.01 14.77 2.12
C ILE A 69 4.39 15.98 2.98
N ALA A 70 3.72 16.20 4.11
CA ALA A 70 4.02 17.31 5.02
C ALA A 70 5.43 17.28 5.61
N LEU A 71 6.04 16.09 5.75
CA LEU A 71 7.43 15.93 6.21
C LEU A 71 8.48 16.16 5.11
N CYS A 72 8.05 16.26 3.85
CA CYS A 72 8.93 16.51 2.70
C CYS A 72 8.89 17.97 2.23
N ILE A 73 8.10 18.83 2.90
CA ILE A 73 8.07 20.30 2.75
C ILE A 73 9.05 20.89 3.76
#